data_AF-A0A7S2MWI2-F1
#
_entry.id   AF-A0A7S2MWI2-F1
#
_cell.length_a   1.000
_cell.length_b   1.000
_cell.length_c   1.000
_cell.angle_alpha   90.00
_cell.angle_beta   90.00
_cell.angle_gamma   90.00
#
_symmetry.space_group_name_H-M   'P 1'
#
loop_
_entity.id
_entity.type
_entity.pdbx_description
1 polymer ?
#
loop_
_entity_poly.entity_id
_entity_poly.type
_entity_poly.pdbx_seq_one_letter_code
_entity_poly.pdbx_strand_id
1 'polypeptide(L)'
;MQDRAAQARREAASMERDLARERAAEVRRLFQRFCRIGPAPSAVVFPSQLLIGAREAFDLELTPQQAEHVVRHHDRRGGGALALQDFAAACASLEAHVESLRREDRERALCVERARRRVATKQDEATRRAQLLASMPQPNMDTSALSRAGAAAAYLLPLLDALRLLACHSPAGEGRELGPLCQLAEAMFFAQPLAWIAMMWYANRWSVPHLIRFNLNQAIILDMLASIALVVLCSPLAGGLPPTAASGAAPALLLGGAALSSAA
;
A
#
# COMPACT_ATOMS: atom_id res chain seq x y z
N MET A 1 41.61 -30.63 -44.81
CA MET A 1 40.67 -29.64 -44.20
C MET A 1 41.32 -28.81 -43.09
N GLN A 2 42.26 -29.35 -42.30
CA GLN A 2 42.91 -28.63 -41.20
C GLN A 2 43.74 -27.40 -41.66
N ASP A 3 44.39 -27.45 -42.82
CA ASP A 3 45.20 -26.33 -43.34
C ASP A 3 44.36 -25.10 -43.71
N ARG A 4 43.15 -25.29 -44.25
CA ARG A 4 42.24 -24.17 -44.60
C ARG A 4 41.72 -23.44 -43.36
N ALA A 5 41.48 -24.16 -42.26
CA ALA A 5 41.06 -23.56 -40.99
C ALA A 5 42.22 -22.79 -40.33
N ALA A 6 43.45 -23.30 -40.42
CA ALA A 6 44.63 -22.59 -39.94
C ALA A 6 44.91 -21.31 -40.75
N GLN A 7 44.73 -21.38 -42.07
CA GLN A 7 44.88 -20.23 -42.96
C GLN A 7 43.82 -19.14 -42.66
N ALA A 8 42.54 -19.52 -42.53
CA ALA A 8 41.48 -18.58 -42.20
C ALA A 8 41.70 -17.85 -40.86
N ARG A 9 42.26 -18.53 -39.85
CA ARG A 9 42.61 -17.89 -38.56
C ARG A 9 43.75 -16.88 -38.67
N ARG A 10 44.74 -17.16 -39.52
CA ARG A 10 45.86 -16.23 -39.77
C ARG A 10 45.40 -15.00 -40.52
N GLU A 11 44.55 -15.18 -41.54
CA GLU A 11 43.94 -14.10 -42.31
C GLU A 11 43.01 -13.23 -41.44
N ALA A 12 42.20 -13.87 -40.58
CA ALA A 12 41.38 -13.14 -39.60
C ALA A 12 42.24 -12.32 -38.62
N ALA A 13 43.33 -12.89 -38.11
CA ALA A 13 44.24 -12.19 -37.20
C ALA A 13 45.00 -11.04 -37.87
N SER A 14 45.34 -11.13 -39.16
CA SER A 14 45.93 -10.01 -39.89
C SER A 14 44.91 -8.90 -40.13
N MET A 15 43.70 -9.25 -40.57
CA MET A 15 42.63 -8.27 -40.80
C MET A 15 42.26 -7.52 -39.50
N GLU A 16 42.20 -8.22 -38.36
CA GLU A 16 41.91 -7.59 -37.07
C GLU A 16 43.00 -6.59 -36.65
N ARG A 17 44.28 -6.91 -36.92
CA ARG A 17 45.40 -5.99 -36.63
C ARG A 17 45.35 -4.74 -37.51
N ASP A 18 45.01 -4.89 -38.77
CA ASP A 18 44.94 -3.76 -39.70
C ASP A 18 43.77 -2.84 -39.35
N LEU A 19 42.59 -3.41 -39.05
CA LEU A 19 41.44 -2.66 -38.54
C LEU A 19 41.76 -1.92 -37.22
N ALA A 20 42.49 -2.56 -36.31
CA ALA A 20 42.91 -1.92 -35.06
C ALA A 20 43.85 -0.72 -35.29
N ARG A 21 44.75 -0.82 -36.28
CA ARG A 21 45.65 0.27 -36.67
C ARG A 21 44.90 1.43 -37.31
N GLU A 22 43.96 1.14 -38.20
CA GLU A 22 43.12 2.16 -38.85
C GLU A 22 42.29 2.92 -37.81
N ARG A 23 41.60 2.20 -36.92
CA ARG A 23 40.83 2.81 -35.82
C ARG A 23 41.72 3.66 -34.91
N ALA A 24 42.91 3.19 -34.55
CA ALA A 24 43.83 3.96 -33.73
C ALA A 24 44.33 5.23 -34.44
N ALA A 25 44.55 5.17 -35.76
CA ALA A 25 44.92 6.33 -36.56
C ALA A 25 43.77 7.34 -36.68
N GLU A 26 42.55 6.87 -36.87
CA GLU A 26 41.34 7.71 -36.92
C GLU A 26 41.09 8.42 -35.59
N VAL A 27 41.15 7.70 -34.47
CA VAL A 27 41.01 8.28 -33.14
C VAL A 27 42.08 9.33 -32.87
N ARG A 28 43.33 9.10 -33.30
CA ARG A 28 44.40 10.11 -33.20
C ARG A 28 44.11 11.36 -34.02
N ARG A 29 43.57 11.21 -35.24
CA ARG A 29 43.17 12.36 -36.08
C ARG A 29 42.05 13.15 -35.41
N LEU A 30 41.03 12.46 -34.88
CA LEU A 30 39.94 13.09 -34.12
C LEU A 30 40.48 13.80 -32.87
N PHE A 31 41.34 13.16 -32.08
CA PHE A 31 41.96 13.77 -30.91
C PHE A 31 42.72 15.05 -31.26
N GLN A 32 43.55 15.02 -32.31
CA GLN A 32 44.27 16.20 -32.78
C GLN A 32 43.34 17.32 -33.25
N ARG A 33 42.19 16.97 -33.86
CA ARG A 33 41.16 17.95 -34.23
C ARG A 33 40.58 18.59 -32.98
N PHE A 34 40.17 17.81 -31.98
CA PHE A 34 39.60 18.31 -30.72
C PHE A 34 40.59 19.17 -29.92
N CYS A 35 41.86 18.79 -29.87
CA CYS A 35 42.92 19.57 -29.25
C CYS A 35 43.19 20.93 -29.90
N ARG A 36 42.82 21.10 -31.18
CA ARG A 36 42.93 22.37 -31.92
C ARG A 36 41.68 23.23 -31.84
N ILE A 37 40.56 22.66 -31.38
CA ILE A 37 39.30 23.37 -31.20
C ILE A 37 39.36 24.15 -29.87
N GLY A 38 38.94 25.41 -29.91
CA GLY A 38 38.91 26.30 -28.75
C GLY A 38 39.98 27.42 -28.76
N PRO A 39 40.06 28.22 -27.69
CA PRO A 39 40.86 29.45 -27.66
C PRO A 39 42.37 29.20 -27.57
N ALA A 40 42.80 28.01 -27.12
CA ALA A 40 44.21 27.65 -27.06
C ALA A 40 44.40 26.18 -27.49
N PRO A 41 45.35 25.90 -28.40
CA PRO A 41 45.69 24.53 -28.75
C PRO A 41 46.32 23.84 -27.54
N SER A 42 45.80 22.66 -27.19
CA SER A 42 46.22 21.89 -26.01
C SER A 42 46.68 20.50 -26.39
N ALA A 43 47.49 19.87 -25.54
CA ALA A 43 47.89 18.46 -25.72
C ALA A 43 46.85 17.47 -25.14
N VAL A 44 45.78 17.98 -24.51
CA VAL A 44 44.71 17.25 -23.84
C VAL A 44 43.36 17.86 -24.20
N VAL A 45 42.27 17.09 -24.13
CA VAL A 45 40.92 17.58 -24.46
C VAL A 45 40.19 17.99 -23.20
N PHE A 46 39.85 19.29 -23.10
CA PHE A 46 39.06 19.85 -22.00
C PHE A 46 37.55 19.72 -22.24
N PRO A 47 36.70 19.83 -21.20
CA PRO A 47 35.24 19.76 -21.33
C PRO A 47 34.66 20.76 -22.35
N SER A 48 35.22 21.98 -22.42
CA SER A 48 34.80 23.01 -23.37
C SER A 48 35.12 22.64 -24.83
N GLN A 49 36.25 21.98 -25.05
CA GLN A 49 36.66 21.49 -26.37
C GLN A 49 35.86 20.27 -26.79
N LEU A 50 35.55 19.39 -25.82
CA LEU A 50 34.66 18.24 -26.03
C LEU A 50 33.25 18.69 -26.43
N LEU A 51 32.72 19.75 -25.82
CA LEU A 51 31.40 20.29 -26.14
C LEU A 51 31.29 20.78 -27.59
N ILE A 52 32.29 21.53 -28.07
CA ILE A 52 32.32 22.02 -29.46
C ILE A 52 32.61 20.87 -30.42
N GLY A 53 33.61 20.05 -30.12
CA GLY A 53 34.01 18.95 -30.99
C GLY A 53 32.96 17.85 -31.10
N ALA A 54 32.21 17.57 -30.04
CA ALA A 54 31.13 16.58 -30.08
C ALA A 54 29.99 17.01 -31.00
N ARG A 55 29.67 18.29 -31.01
CA ARG A 55 28.70 18.88 -31.93
C ARG A 55 29.19 18.80 -33.37
N GLU A 56 30.44 19.14 -33.63
CA GLU A 56 30.98 19.15 -35.00
C GLU A 56 31.26 17.76 -35.58
N ALA A 57 31.69 16.80 -34.76
CA ALA A 57 32.15 15.50 -35.22
C ALA A 57 31.07 14.41 -35.13
N PHE A 58 30.14 14.52 -34.18
CA PHE A 58 29.13 13.50 -33.90
C PHE A 58 27.69 14.04 -33.95
N ASP A 59 27.50 15.33 -34.27
CA ASP A 59 26.18 16.01 -34.24
C ASP A 59 25.49 15.87 -32.86
N LEU A 60 26.28 15.79 -31.79
CA LEU A 60 25.80 15.63 -30.42
C LEU A 60 25.77 16.98 -29.70
N GLU A 61 24.56 17.44 -29.36
CA GLU A 61 24.37 18.57 -28.47
C GLU A 61 24.58 18.16 -27.01
N LEU A 62 25.73 18.56 -26.45
CA LEU A 62 26.09 18.38 -25.05
C LEU A 62 25.84 19.66 -24.26
N THR A 63 25.28 19.52 -23.05
CA THR A 63 25.32 20.62 -22.06
C THR A 63 26.72 20.71 -21.43
N PRO A 64 27.13 21.86 -20.89
CA PRO A 64 28.42 22.00 -20.20
C PRO A 64 28.61 20.98 -19.07
N GLN A 65 27.53 20.66 -18.35
CA GLN A 65 27.52 19.66 -17.28
C GLN A 65 27.70 18.24 -17.81
N GLN A 66 27.08 17.90 -18.94
CA GLN A 66 27.26 16.58 -19.58
C GLN A 66 28.68 16.41 -20.08
N ALA A 67 29.26 17.43 -20.71
CA ALA A 67 30.65 17.39 -21.16
C ALA A 67 31.62 17.23 -19.98
N GLU A 68 31.40 17.93 -18.87
CA GLU A 68 32.19 17.77 -17.65
C GLU A 68 32.03 16.35 -17.06
N HIS A 69 30.80 15.82 -17.05
CA HIS A 69 30.51 14.48 -16.55
C HIS A 69 31.23 13.40 -17.38
N VAL A 70 31.19 13.51 -18.71
CA VAL A 70 31.90 12.59 -19.62
C VAL A 70 33.40 12.65 -19.38
N VAL A 71 33.99 13.85 -19.27
CA VAL A 71 35.42 14.01 -18.98
C VAL A 71 35.77 13.37 -17.64
N ARG A 72 34.99 13.63 -16.58
CA ARG A 72 35.22 13.08 -15.24
C ARG A 72 35.09 11.55 -15.20
N HIS A 73 34.16 10.98 -15.97
CA HIS A 73 33.96 9.54 -16.03
C HIS A 73 35.11 8.81 -16.72
N HIS A 74 35.71 9.42 -17.75
CA HIS A 74 36.78 8.80 -18.53
C HIS A 74 38.20 9.23 -18.13
N ASP A 75 38.36 10.30 -17.35
CA ASP A 75 39.65 10.77 -16.84
C ASP A 75 40.16 9.88 -15.69
N ARG A 76 40.96 8.87 -16.06
CA ARG A 76 41.59 7.95 -15.09
C ARG A 76 42.71 8.61 -14.29
N ARG A 77 43.25 9.75 -14.73
CA ARG A 77 44.41 10.40 -14.12
C ARG A 77 44.03 11.55 -13.19
N GLY A 78 42.77 11.99 -13.23
CA GLY A 78 42.22 13.03 -12.35
C GLY A 78 42.71 14.44 -12.68
N GLY A 79 43.10 14.69 -13.93
CA GLY A 79 43.59 15.99 -14.40
C GLY A 79 42.50 16.96 -14.88
N GLY A 80 41.24 16.53 -14.91
CA GLY A 80 40.12 17.31 -15.47
C GLY A 80 40.15 17.43 -17.00
N ALA A 81 40.92 16.59 -17.68
CA ALA A 81 41.08 16.60 -19.13
C ALA A 81 41.38 15.19 -19.65
N LEU A 82 40.96 14.91 -20.89
CA LEU A 82 41.14 13.60 -21.51
C LEU A 82 42.47 13.54 -22.25
N ALA A 83 43.35 12.62 -21.85
CA ALA A 83 44.50 12.21 -22.64
C ALA A 83 44.07 11.32 -23.80
N LEU A 84 44.95 11.07 -24.78
CA LEU A 84 44.62 10.29 -25.99
C LEU A 84 43.98 8.92 -25.69
N GLN A 85 44.49 8.19 -24.69
CA GLN A 85 43.94 6.88 -24.32
C GLN A 85 42.54 6.98 -23.71
N ASP A 86 42.33 7.98 -22.84
CA ASP A 86 41.06 8.22 -22.18
C ASP A 86 40.01 8.75 -23.16
N PHE A 87 40.43 9.59 -24.11
CA PHE A 87 39.62 10.08 -25.22
C PHE A 87 39.18 8.95 -26.16
N ALA A 88 40.07 8.00 -26.47
CA ALA A 88 39.72 6.83 -27.28
C ALA A 88 38.59 6.01 -26.64
N ALA A 89 38.67 5.80 -25.32
CA ALA A 89 37.63 5.13 -24.56
C ALA A 89 36.34 5.96 -24.51
N ALA A 90 36.45 7.27 -24.31
CA ALA A 90 35.30 8.17 -24.30
C ALA A 90 34.55 8.18 -25.64
N CYS A 91 35.24 8.31 -26.77
CA CYS A 91 34.62 8.31 -28.10
C CYS A 91 33.87 7.01 -28.40
N ALA A 92 34.40 5.85 -27.96
CA ALA A 92 33.75 4.56 -28.19
C ALA A 92 32.40 4.43 -27.45
N SER A 93 32.21 5.15 -26.34
CA SER A 93 31.00 5.10 -25.52
C SER A 93 30.23 6.42 -25.44
N LEU A 94 30.63 7.44 -26.20
CA LEU A 94 30.12 8.82 -26.03
C LEU A 94 28.62 8.90 -26.26
N GLU A 95 28.14 8.42 -27.41
CA GLU A 95 26.71 8.42 -27.75
C GLU A 95 25.87 7.67 -26.72
N ALA A 96 26.31 6.47 -26.34
CA ALA A 96 25.62 5.65 -25.35
C ALA A 96 25.57 6.33 -23.97
N HIS A 97 26.65 6.97 -23.56
CA HIS A 97 26.73 7.66 -22.27
C HIS A 97 25.85 8.92 -22.26
N VAL A 98 25.86 9.70 -23.34
CA VAL A 98 25.00 10.90 -23.48
C VAL A 98 23.53 10.53 -23.49
N GLU A 99 23.16 9.47 -24.20
CA GLU A 99 21.78 8.97 -24.18
C GLU A 99 21.39 8.45 -22.79
N SER A 100 22.29 7.79 -22.07
CA SER A 100 22.06 7.40 -20.66
C SER A 100 21.78 8.61 -19.77
N LEU A 101 22.59 9.66 -19.87
CA LEU A 101 22.39 10.90 -19.09
C LEU A 101 21.04 11.54 -19.43
N ARG A 102 20.67 11.61 -20.72
CA ARG A 102 19.37 12.14 -21.15
C ARG A 102 18.19 11.31 -20.62
N ARG A 103 18.34 9.98 -20.55
CA ARG A 103 17.33 9.11 -19.96
C ARG A 103 17.18 9.35 -18.47
N GLU A 104 18.29 9.43 -17.73
CA GLU A 104 18.26 9.74 -16.30
C GLU A 104 17.61 11.10 -16.02
N ASP A 105 17.94 12.15 -16.79
CA ASP A 105 17.35 13.48 -16.62
C ASP A 105 15.84 13.45 -16.87
N ARG A 106 15.38 12.72 -17.90
CA ARG A 106 13.94 12.53 -18.17
C ARG A 106 13.26 11.77 -17.02
N GLU A 107 13.86 10.71 -16.52
CA GLU A 107 13.31 9.94 -15.40
C GLU A 107 13.22 10.77 -14.12
N ARG A 108 14.26 11.57 -13.82
CA ARG A 108 14.25 12.50 -12.68
C ARG A 108 13.16 13.55 -12.82
N ALA A 109 12.99 14.14 -14.01
CA ALA A 109 11.93 15.10 -14.28
C ALA A 109 10.53 14.48 -14.07
N LEU A 110 10.29 13.28 -14.59
CA LEU A 110 9.05 12.54 -14.39
C LEU A 110 8.81 12.18 -12.91
N CYS A 111 9.87 11.82 -12.18
CA CYS A 111 9.78 11.52 -10.75
C CYS A 111 9.36 12.77 -9.95
N VAL A 112 9.98 13.92 -10.22
CA VAL A 112 9.64 15.20 -9.59
C VAL A 112 8.19 15.60 -9.91
N GLU A 113 7.77 15.45 -11.16
CA GLU A 113 6.39 15.76 -11.56
C GLU A 113 5.37 14.85 -10.84
N ARG A 114 5.63 13.54 -10.78
CA ARG A 114 4.78 12.59 -10.06
C ARG A 114 4.71 12.91 -8.57
N ALA A 115 5.83 13.29 -7.96
CA ALA A 115 5.86 13.71 -6.56
C ALA A 115 5.01 14.97 -6.34
N ARG A 116 5.10 15.97 -7.22
CA ARG A 116 4.27 17.19 -7.16
C ARG A 116 2.78 16.87 -7.29
N ARG A 117 2.39 16.02 -8.25
CA ARG A 117 1.00 15.59 -8.41
C ARG A 117 0.47 14.85 -7.18
N ARG A 118 1.28 14.00 -6.54
CA ARG A 118 0.92 13.31 -5.29
C ARG A 118 0.72 14.27 -4.12
N VAL A 119 1.51 15.33 -4.03
CA VAL A 119 1.33 16.34 -2.99
C VAL A 119 0.06 17.15 -3.24
N ALA A 120 -0.17 17.59 -4.49
CA ALA A 120 -1.37 18.35 -4.86
C ALA A 120 -2.66 17.56 -4.59
N THR A 121 -2.73 16.31 -5.06
CA THR A 121 -3.88 15.42 -4.80
C THR A 121 -4.15 15.21 -3.31
N LYS A 122 -3.10 15.02 -2.48
CA LYS A 122 -3.26 14.92 -1.03
C LYS A 122 -3.78 16.22 -0.40
N GLN A 123 -3.36 17.38 -0.89
CA GLN A 123 -3.84 18.67 -0.41
C GLN A 123 -5.31 18.89 -0.81
N ASP A 124 -5.69 18.53 -2.02
CA ASP A 124 -7.08 18.60 -2.49
C ASP A 124 -7.99 17.67 -1.67
N GLU A 125 -7.55 16.43 -1.42
CA GLU A 125 -8.26 15.49 -0.56
C GLU A 125 -8.40 15.99 0.87
N ALA A 126 -7.33 16.57 1.44
CA ALA A 126 -7.36 17.15 2.78
C ALA A 126 -8.34 18.32 2.86
N THR A 127 -8.33 19.20 1.86
CA THR A 127 -9.23 20.35 1.76
C THR A 127 -10.68 19.89 1.62
N ARG A 128 -10.95 18.90 0.78
CA ARG A 128 -12.29 18.32 0.61
C ARG A 128 -12.78 17.67 1.90
N ARG A 129 -11.91 16.94 2.63
CA ARG A 129 -12.25 16.38 3.95
C ARG A 129 -12.56 17.47 4.97
N ALA A 130 -11.76 18.55 5.01
CA ALA A 130 -12.00 19.67 5.90
C ALA A 130 -13.34 20.36 5.59
N GLN A 131 -13.67 20.57 4.32
CA GLN A 131 -14.96 21.12 3.89
C GLN A 131 -16.13 20.21 4.27
N LEU A 132 -15.99 18.90 4.07
CA LEU A 132 -17.01 17.93 4.48
C LEU A 132 -17.24 17.98 5.99
N LEU A 133 -16.18 17.96 6.80
CA LEU A 133 -16.28 18.08 8.25
C LEU A 133 -16.89 19.42 8.69
N ALA A 134 -16.56 20.52 8.02
CA ALA A 134 -17.15 21.83 8.29
C ALA A 134 -18.63 21.90 7.92
N SER A 135 -19.07 21.16 6.90
CA SER A 135 -20.47 21.08 6.47
C SER A 135 -21.32 20.12 7.32
N MET A 136 -20.71 19.29 8.16
CA MET A 136 -21.45 18.37 9.01
C MET A 136 -22.18 19.14 10.13
N PRO A 137 -23.44 18.77 10.46
CA PRO A 137 -24.14 19.33 11.61
C PRO A 137 -23.30 19.13 12.87
N GLN A 138 -23.23 20.16 13.72
CA GLN A 138 -22.58 20.02 15.02
C GLN A 138 -23.26 18.89 15.81
N PRO A 139 -22.49 18.00 16.48
CA PRO A 139 -23.09 16.92 17.25
C PRO A 139 -23.92 17.50 18.38
N ASN A 140 -25.08 16.90 18.65
CA ASN A 140 -25.85 17.23 19.85
C ASN A 140 -25.06 16.79 21.09
N MET A 141 -24.41 17.73 21.77
CA MET A 141 -23.59 17.48 22.97
C MET A 141 -24.40 17.59 24.27
N ASP A 142 -25.72 17.36 24.24
CA ASP A 142 -26.52 17.37 25.45
C ASP A 142 -26.06 16.29 26.45
N THR A 143 -25.83 16.72 27.69
CA THR A 143 -25.40 15.87 28.82
C THR A 143 -26.37 15.94 30.00
N SER A 144 -27.62 16.34 29.74
CA SER A 144 -28.72 16.35 30.70
C SER A 144 -28.88 15.01 31.44
N ALA A 145 -29.50 15.05 32.62
CA ALA A 145 -29.75 13.84 33.42
C ALA A 145 -30.54 12.79 32.62
N LEU A 146 -31.49 13.22 31.79
CA LEU A 146 -32.24 12.34 30.89
C LEU A 146 -31.32 11.67 29.86
N SER A 147 -30.39 12.42 29.27
CA SER A 147 -29.41 11.88 28.32
C SER A 147 -28.46 10.88 28.96
N ARG A 148 -28.07 11.08 30.22
CA ARG A 148 -27.28 10.10 30.99
C ARG A 148 -28.08 8.84 31.32
N ALA A 149 -29.34 8.99 31.73
CA ALA A 149 -30.23 7.86 31.98
C ALA A 149 -30.48 7.05 30.70
N GLY A 150 -30.72 7.72 29.57
CA GLY A 150 -30.84 7.06 28.27
C GLY A 150 -29.57 6.34 27.82
N ALA A 151 -28.39 6.92 28.11
CA ALA A 151 -27.11 6.28 27.84
C ALA A 151 -26.90 5.02 28.71
N ALA A 152 -27.30 5.03 29.98
CA ALA A 152 -27.27 3.84 30.84
C ALA A 152 -28.30 2.79 30.37
N ALA A 153 -29.49 3.22 29.96
CA ALA A 153 -30.55 2.35 29.47
C ALA A 153 -30.16 1.56 28.21
N ALA A 154 -29.20 2.07 27.41
CA ALA A 154 -28.66 1.35 26.26
C ALA A 154 -28.10 -0.04 26.63
N TYR A 155 -27.57 -0.21 27.84
CA TYR A 155 -26.96 -1.47 28.30
C TYR A 155 -27.95 -2.45 28.92
N LEU A 156 -29.25 -2.13 28.98
CA LEU A 156 -30.25 -3.05 29.51
C LEU A 156 -30.33 -4.34 28.69
N LEU A 157 -30.22 -4.26 27.36
CA LEU A 157 -30.30 -5.44 26.48
C LEU A 157 -29.08 -6.38 26.63
N PRO A 158 -27.82 -5.88 26.55
CA PRO A 158 -26.65 -6.71 26.88
C PRO A 158 -26.68 -7.28 28.30
N LEU A 159 -27.23 -6.53 29.27
CA LEU A 159 -27.36 -7.01 30.63
C LEU A 159 -28.33 -8.19 30.72
N LEU A 160 -29.46 -8.16 30.00
CA LEU A 160 -30.38 -9.29 29.91
C LEU A 160 -29.71 -10.52 29.31
N ASP A 161 -28.90 -10.36 28.26
CA ASP A 161 -28.14 -11.46 27.67
C ASP A 161 -27.09 -12.03 28.64
N ALA A 162 -26.38 -11.16 29.37
CA ALA A 162 -25.45 -11.59 30.41
C ALA A 162 -26.15 -12.38 31.52
N LEU A 163 -27.37 -11.97 31.91
CA LEU A 163 -28.18 -12.71 32.89
C LEU A 163 -28.61 -14.08 32.36
N ARG A 164 -28.98 -14.20 31.08
CA ARG A 164 -29.27 -15.52 30.47
C ARG A 164 -28.04 -16.42 30.45
N LEU A 165 -26.89 -15.87 30.06
CA LEU A 165 -25.61 -16.58 30.10
C LEU A 165 -25.29 -17.12 31.50
N LEU A 166 -25.50 -16.30 32.55
CA LEU A 166 -25.32 -16.72 33.94
C LEU A 166 -26.33 -17.79 34.35
N ALA A 167 -27.59 -17.66 33.95
CA ALA A 167 -28.63 -18.64 34.24
C ALA A 167 -28.31 -20.02 33.61
N CYS A 168 -27.76 -20.04 32.39
CA CYS A 168 -27.37 -21.28 31.73
C CYS A 168 -26.20 -22.02 32.41
N HIS A 169 -25.36 -21.32 33.17
CA HIS A 169 -24.17 -21.90 33.82
C HIS A 169 -24.32 -22.09 35.33
N SER A 170 -25.39 -21.56 35.94
CA SER A 170 -25.62 -21.71 37.37
C SER A 170 -26.09 -23.14 37.70
N PRO A 171 -25.41 -23.86 38.62
CA PRO A 171 -25.88 -25.16 39.07
C PRO A 171 -27.25 -25.03 39.74
N ALA A 172 -28.11 -26.02 39.53
CA ALA A 172 -29.49 -26.03 40.01
C ALA A 172 -29.57 -25.76 41.53
N GLY A 173 -29.82 -24.51 41.91
CA GLY A 173 -29.96 -24.09 43.31
C GLY A 173 -29.32 -22.75 43.67
N GLU A 174 -28.27 -22.30 42.97
CA GLU A 174 -27.48 -21.12 43.39
C GLU A 174 -27.94 -19.76 42.82
N GLY A 175 -28.97 -19.74 41.98
CA GLY A 175 -29.47 -18.52 41.33
C GLY A 175 -30.87 -18.04 41.76
N ARG A 176 -31.39 -18.55 42.89
CA ARG A 176 -32.82 -18.38 43.25
C ARG A 176 -33.24 -16.91 43.43
N GLU A 177 -32.30 -16.04 43.82
CA GLU A 177 -32.52 -14.59 43.97
C GLU A 177 -32.60 -13.85 42.62
N LEU A 178 -31.95 -14.38 41.57
CA LEU A 178 -31.99 -13.85 40.22
C LEU A 178 -33.15 -14.42 39.37
N GLY A 179 -33.93 -15.35 39.94
CA GLY A 179 -35.03 -16.03 39.26
C GLY A 179 -36.00 -15.10 38.52
N PRO A 180 -36.52 -14.03 39.16
CA PRO A 180 -37.41 -13.08 38.49
C PRO A 180 -36.76 -12.35 37.31
N LEU A 181 -35.47 -12.02 37.40
CA LEU A 181 -34.72 -11.36 36.33
C LEU A 181 -34.45 -12.31 35.17
N CYS A 182 -34.19 -13.58 35.46
CA CYS A 182 -34.02 -14.61 34.42
C CYS A 182 -35.34 -14.88 33.68
N GLN A 183 -36.47 -14.97 34.40
CA GLN A 183 -37.80 -15.11 33.79
C GLN A 183 -38.16 -13.90 32.91
N LEU A 184 -37.83 -12.69 33.36
CA LEU A 184 -37.99 -11.48 32.54
C LEU A 184 -37.11 -11.54 31.29
N ALA A 185 -35.86 -11.99 31.42
CA ALA A 185 -34.96 -12.14 30.29
C ALA A 185 -35.49 -13.17 29.28
N GLU A 186 -36.00 -14.32 29.72
CA GLU A 186 -36.63 -15.31 28.84
C GLU A 186 -37.88 -14.75 28.14
N ALA A 187 -38.75 -14.05 28.86
CA ALA A 187 -39.94 -13.42 28.29
C ALA A 187 -39.59 -12.37 27.20
N MET A 188 -38.45 -11.69 27.36
CA MET A 188 -37.97 -10.67 26.42
C MET A 188 -37.25 -11.24 25.19
N PHE A 189 -37.04 -12.56 25.10
CA PHE A 189 -36.31 -13.19 23.98
C PHE A 189 -36.89 -12.84 22.61
N PHE A 190 -38.23 -12.85 22.47
CA PHE A 190 -38.89 -12.51 21.22
C PHE A 190 -38.83 -11.00 20.89
N ALA A 191 -38.82 -10.14 21.91
CA ALA A 191 -38.80 -8.68 21.73
C ALA A 191 -37.39 -8.14 21.43
N GLN A 192 -36.34 -8.90 21.74
CA GLN A 192 -34.96 -8.45 21.65
C GLN A 192 -34.49 -8.12 20.23
N PRO A 193 -34.78 -8.91 19.17
CA PRO A 193 -34.42 -8.51 17.81
C PRO A 193 -35.04 -7.17 17.39
N LEU A 194 -36.28 -6.89 17.82
CA LEU A 194 -36.96 -5.62 17.56
C LEU A 194 -36.30 -4.48 18.35
N ALA A 195 -35.93 -4.71 19.61
CA ALA A 195 -35.19 -3.75 20.42
C ALA A 195 -33.82 -3.45 19.80
N TRP A 196 -33.11 -4.45 19.30
CA TRP A 196 -31.82 -4.29 18.63
C TRP A 196 -31.93 -3.46 17.34
N ILE A 197 -32.95 -3.73 16.51
CA ILE A 197 -33.25 -2.92 15.30
C ILE A 197 -33.60 -1.47 15.69
N ALA A 198 -34.38 -1.28 16.76
CA ALA A 198 -34.69 0.05 17.25
C ALA A 198 -33.42 0.78 17.71
N MET A 199 -32.52 0.11 18.45
CA MET A 199 -31.24 0.69 18.88
C MET A 199 -30.37 1.11 17.68
N MET A 200 -30.25 0.26 16.65
CA MET A 200 -29.58 0.58 15.37
C MET A 200 -30.11 1.87 14.76
N TRP A 201 -31.43 1.95 14.65
CA TRP A 201 -32.11 3.07 14.02
C TRP A 201 -31.94 4.37 14.83
N TYR A 202 -32.04 4.29 16.16
CA TYR A 202 -31.82 5.43 17.05
C TYR A 202 -30.36 5.90 17.08
N ALA A 203 -29.38 4.99 17.05
CA ALA A 203 -27.96 5.33 17.09
C ALA A 203 -27.50 6.15 15.86
N ASN A 204 -28.19 5.97 14.72
CA ASN A 204 -27.91 6.66 13.45
C ASN A 204 -28.57 8.04 13.32
N ARG A 205 -29.44 8.44 14.26
CA ARG A 205 -30.11 9.74 14.22
C ARG A 205 -29.24 10.85 14.81
N TRP A 206 -28.90 11.87 14.01
CA TRP A 206 -28.09 13.01 14.45
C TRP A 206 -28.76 13.90 15.51
N SER A 207 -30.09 13.86 15.62
CA SER A 207 -30.83 14.57 16.66
C SER A 207 -30.62 13.99 18.05
N VAL A 208 -30.23 12.72 18.15
CA VAL A 208 -29.98 12.05 19.42
C VAL A 208 -28.64 12.54 20.01
N PRO A 209 -28.59 12.84 21.32
CA PRO A 209 -27.36 13.23 21.99
C PRO A 209 -26.21 12.26 21.73
N HIS A 210 -25.02 12.80 21.50
CA HIS A 210 -23.82 12.06 21.18
C HIS A 210 -23.52 10.97 22.23
N LEU A 211 -23.73 11.29 23.51
CA LEU A 211 -23.56 10.36 24.62
C LEU A 211 -24.44 9.12 24.47
N ILE A 212 -25.72 9.28 24.13
CA ILE A 212 -26.65 8.16 23.94
C ILE A 212 -26.24 7.34 22.73
N ARG A 213 -25.93 7.99 21.59
CA ARG A 213 -25.51 7.30 20.36
C ARG A 213 -24.24 6.47 20.57
N PHE A 214 -23.27 7.04 21.27
CA PHE A 214 -22.03 6.35 21.61
C PHE A 214 -22.31 5.09 22.43
N ASN A 215 -23.10 5.21 23.50
CA ASN A 215 -23.43 4.07 24.37
C ASN A 215 -24.33 3.04 23.68
N LEU A 216 -25.27 3.46 22.82
CA LEU A 216 -26.03 2.54 21.97
C LEU A 216 -25.11 1.71 21.08
N ASN A 217 -24.17 2.35 20.36
CA ASN A 217 -23.23 1.61 19.49
C ASN A 217 -22.36 0.61 20.27
N GLN A 218 -21.90 0.98 21.48
CA GLN A 218 -21.17 0.05 22.34
C GLN A 218 -22.07 -1.11 22.81
N ALA A 219 -23.28 -0.80 23.26
CA ALA A 219 -24.24 -1.80 23.73
C ALA A 219 -24.63 -2.77 22.61
N ILE A 220 -24.82 -2.31 21.38
CA ILE A 220 -25.06 -3.16 20.21
C ILE A 220 -23.94 -4.19 20.02
N ILE A 221 -22.67 -3.75 20.09
CA ILE A 221 -21.53 -4.64 19.89
C ILE A 221 -21.49 -5.66 21.02
N LEU A 222 -21.73 -5.21 22.26
CA LEU A 222 -21.77 -6.08 23.43
C LEU A 222 -22.91 -7.11 23.35
N ASP A 223 -24.11 -6.70 22.94
CA ASP A 223 -25.28 -7.56 22.73
C ASP A 223 -24.98 -8.62 21.66
N MET A 224 -24.37 -8.23 20.53
CA MET A 224 -23.95 -9.16 19.49
C MET A 224 -22.95 -10.19 20.02
N LEU A 225 -21.94 -9.76 20.79
CA LEU A 225 -20.96 -10.67 21.39
C LEU A 225 -21.60 -11.61 22.43
N ALA A 226 -22.51 -11.09 23.26
CA ALA A 226 -23.21 -11.87 24.28
C ALA A 226 -24.15 -12.90 23.65
N SER A 227 -24.88 -12.52 22.59
CA SER A 227 -25.69 -13.42 21.77
C SER A 227 -24.86 -14.52 21.11
N ILE A 228 -23.68 -14.19 20.55
CA ILE A 228 -22.75 -15.20 20.01
C ILE A 228 -22.26 -16.14 21.11
N ALA A 229 -21.85 -15.59 22.26
CA ALA A 229 -21.40 -16.40 23.40
C ALA A 229 -22.51 -17.33 23.90
N LEU A 230 -23.77 -16.86 23.94
CA LEU A 230 -24.93 -17.66 24.33
C LEU A 230 -25.14 -18.81 23.36
N VAL A 231 -25.08 -18.55 22.05
CA VAL A 231 -25.18 -19.61 21.03
C VAL A 231 -24.02 -20.60 21.16
N VAL A 232 -22.78 -20.14 21.35
CA VAL A 232 -21.62 -21.04 21.42
C VAL A 232 -21.61 -21.88 22.70
N LEU A 233 -21.85 -21.25 23.86
CA LEU A 233 -21.76 -21.92 25.16
C LEU A 233 -22.99 -22.76 25.49
N CYS A 234 -24.18 -22.38 24.99
CA CYS A 234 -25.42 -23.08 25.27
C CYS A 234 -25.89 -23.97 24.12
N SER A 235 -25.20 -23.98 22.96
CA SER A 235 -25.52 -24.94 21.91
C SER A 235 -25.06 -26.34 22.32
N PRO A 236 -25.96 -27.35 22.23
CA PRO A 236 -25.60 -28.74 22.49
C PRO A 236 -24.55 -29.29 21.51
N LEU A 237 -24.22 -28.55 20.43
CA LEU A 237 -23.17 -28.91 19.48
C LEU A 237 -21.75 -28.58 19.97
N ALA A 238 -21.59 -27.70 20.98
CA ALA A 238 -20.29 -27.38 21.55
C ALA A 238 -19.79 -28.45 22.55
N GLY A 239 -20.69 -29.30 23.04
CA GLY A 239 -20.38 -30.48 23.84
C GLY A 239 -20.59 -31.76 23.05
N GLY A 240 -19.51 -32.35 22.54
CA GLY A 240 -19.55 -33.72 22.04
C GLY A 240 -19.78 -34.72 23.19
N LEU A 241 -21.01 -34.83 23.70
CA LEU A 241 -21.53 -35.97 24.48
C LEU A 241 -23.02 -35.78 24.77
N PRO A 242 -23.87 -36.80 24.56
CA PRO A 242 -25.28 -36.71 24.93
C PRO A 242 -25.44 -36.72 26.45
N PRO A 243 -26.25 -35.81 27.04
CA PRO A 243 -26.78 -36.05 28.37
C PRO A 243 -27.81 -37.17 28.24
N THR A 244 -27.41 -38.40 28.57
CA THR A 244 -28.38 -39.41 28.94
C THR A 244 -29.23 -38.87 30.08
N ALA A 245 -30.53 -38.77 29.81
CA ALA A 245 -31.63 -38.65 30.76
C ALA A 245 -31.72 -37.36 31.61
N ALA A 246 -32.52 -36.40 31.13
CA ALA A 246 -33.48 -35.72 31.99
C ALA A 246 -34.70 -35.27 31.17
N SER A 247 -35.79 -35.99 31.39
CA SER A 247 -37.15 -35.71 30.94
C SER A 247 -37.59 -34.30 31.29
N GLY A 248 -38.18 -33.58 30.33
CA GLY A 248 -39.04 -32.42 30.63
C GLY A 248 -39.05 -31.34 29.56
N ALA A 249 -39.78 -31.60 28.46
CA ALA A 249 -40.40 -30.63 27.57
C ALA A 249 -39.71 -29.25 27.37
N ALA A 250 -38.99 -29.10 26.26
CA ALA A 250 -38.83 -27.81 25.60
C ALA A 250 -39.31 -27.90 24.14
N PRO A 251 -40.05 -26.90 23.63
CA PRO A 251 -40.69 -26.96 22.33
C PRO A 251 -39.65 -26.78 21.22
N ALA A 252 -39.58 -27.78 20.34
CA ALA A 252 -38.82 -27.70 19.10
C ALA A 252 -39.45 -26.68 18.16
N LEU A 253 -38.93 -25.45 18.17
CA LEU A 253 -39.12 -24.48 17.10
C LEU A 253 -37.76 -24.27 16.42
N LEU A 254 -37.30 -25.32 15.76
CA LEU A 254 -36.15 -25.28 14.87
C LEU A 254 -36.65 -25.05 13.45
N LEU A 255 -36.38 -23.84 13.00
CA LEU A 255 -36.36 -23.40 11.62
C LEU A 255 -35.67 -24.42 10.70
N GLY A 256 -36.42 -24.92 9.72
CA GLY A 256 -35.95 -25.06 8.35
C GLY A 256 -35.31 -26.38 7.92
N GLY A 257 -35.80 -26.89 6.79
CA GLY A 257 -34.89 -27.42 5.77
C GLY A 257 -35.04 -28.90 5.42
N ALA A 258 -35.90 -29.16 4.45
CA ALA A 258 -35.70 -30.11 3.35
C ALA A 258 -35.02 -31.47 3.66
N ALA A 259 -35.85 -32.52 3.76
CA ALA A 259 -35.49 -33.84 3.24
C ALA A 259 -36.74 -34.50 2.64
N LEU A 260 -37.03 -34.12 1.38
CA LEU A 260 -37.70 -34.98 0.42
C LEU A 260 -36.72 -36.09 0.00
N SER A 261 -37.24 -37.28 -0.28
CA SER A 261 -36.57 -38.52 -0.78
C SER A 261 -36.39 -39.57 0.32
N SER A 262 -36.90 -40.80 0.24
CA SER A 262 -37.57 -41.52 -0.85
C SER A 262 -38.52 -42.57 -0.26
N ALA A 263 -39.67 -42.74 -0.91
CA ALA A 263 -40.59 -43.82 -0.69
C ALA A 263 -39.97 -45.18 -1.10
N ALA A 264 -40.21 -46.19 -0.27
CA ALA A 264 -40.46 -47.58 -0.64
C ALA A 264 -41.44 -48.15 0.39
#